data_AF-A0A3A6PGN3-F1
#
_entry.id   AF-A0A3A6PGN3-F1
#
_cell.length_a   1.000
_cell.length_b   1.000
_cell.length_c   1.000
_cell.angle_alpha   90.00
_cell.angle_beta   90.00
_cell.angle_gamma   90.00
#
_symmetry.space_group_name_H-M   'P 1'
#
loop_
_entity.id
_entity.type
_entity.pdbx_description
1 polymer ?
#
loop_
_entity_poly.entity_id
_entity_poly.type
_entity_poly.pdbx_seq_one_letter_code
_entity_poly.pdbx_strand_id
1 'polypeptide(L)'
;MRNITVTARNIIEVPIDWLCIRSHKLSRWIRESNMPKEEWIQELELIHDHLKKREQLHHSTHVFEQLELDGIPHPGKESYVGIVEERLREHYRQRQERAWLEQRIKSGIDYETSVTAVYGNLAPGRSAEQKSIVENHVIRSLNRNEQLEKDLMELEEELMPLQRIIDHKLTFDQKQLVESKYFARSVPKDDELILKFHVGRQKYYTIKKQAISRIAYELGIL
;
A
#
# COMPACT_ATOMS: atom_id res chain seq x y z
N MET A 1 -13.07 -19.96 -15.35
CA MET A 1 -14.39 -19.84 -16.00
C MET A 1 -14.42 -20.79 -17.18
N ARG A 2 -15.48 -21.58 -17.36
CA ARG A 2 -15.60 -22.57 -18.45
C ARG A 2 -15.60 -21.85 -19.80
N ASN A 3 -14.92 -22.39 -20.81
CA ASN A 3 -14.96 -21.88 -22.18
C ASN A 3 -16.34 -22.19 -22.77
N ILE A 4 -17.26 -21.24 -22.70
CA ILE A 4 -18.59 -21.35 -23.31
C ILE A 4 -18.46 -20.94 -24.77
N THR A 5 -18.86 -21.82 -25.68
CA THR A 5 -19.03 -21.53 -27.10
C THR A 5 -20.47 -21.09 -27.32
N VAL A 6 -20.66 -19.87 -27.83
CA VAL A 6 -21.97 -19.34 -28.16
C VAL A 6 -22.33 -19.79 -29.57
N THR A 7 -23.49 -20.42 -29.71
CA THR A 7 -24.04 -20.84 -31.01
C THR A 7 -25.45 -20.28 -31.15
N ALA A 8 -25.97 -20.25 -32.38
CA ALA A 8 -27.33 -19.75 -32.66
C ALA A 8 -28.44 -20.43 -31.83
N ARG A 9 -28.21 -21.66 -31.35
CA ARG A 9 -29.15 -22.39 -30.48
C ARG A 9 -29.04 -22.00 -29.00
N ASN A 10 -27.84 -21.66 -28.53
CA ASN A 10 -27.57 -21.41 -27.11
C ASN A 10 -27.69 -19.92 -26.73
N ILE A 11 -27.64 -19.01 -27.71
CA ILE A 11 -27.56 -17.56 -27.46
C ILE A 11 -28.70 -16.99 -26.60
N ILE A 12 -29.86 -17.65 -26.58
CA ILE A 12 -31.03 -17.26 -25.79
C ILE A 12 -30.88 -17.66 -24.31
N GLU A 13 -30.19 -18.78 -24.04
CA GLU A 13 -30.03 -19.35 -22.70
C GLU A 13 -28.87 -18.71 -21.93
N VAL A 14 -27.88 -18.15 -22.63
CA VAL A 14 -26.70 -17.54 -22.02
C VAL A 14 -27.04 -16.16 -21.43
N PRO A 15 -26.69 -15.88 -20.16
CA PRO A 15 -26.86 -14.57 -19.56
C PRO A 15 -26.16 -13.47 -20.37
N ILE A 16 -26.77 -12.29 -20.44
CA ILE A 16 -26.27 -11.16 -21.24
C ILE A 16 -24.86 -10.74 -20.81
N ASP A 17 -24.59 -10.70 -19.50
CA ASP A 17 -23.26 -10.37 -18.96
C ASP A 17 -22.17 -11.30 -19.49
N TRP A 18 -22.50 -12.57 -19.70
CA TRP A 18 -21.58 -13.58 -20.20
C TRP A 18 -21.37 -13.46 -21.71
N LEU A 19 -22.40 -13.07 -22.45
CA LEU A 19 -22.28 -12.73 -23.87
C LEU A 19 -21.35 -11.52 -24.07
N CYS A 20 -21.45 -10.49 -23.23
CA CYS A 20 -20.57 -9.31 -23.26
C CYS A 20 -19.11 -9.67 -22.93
N ILE A 21 -18.87 -10.50 -21.91
CA ILE A 21 -17.52 -10.97 -21.59
C ILE A 21 -16.94 -11.82 -22.74
N ARG A 22 -17.78 -12.64 -23.38
CA ARG A 22 -17.37 -13.50 -24.49
C ARG A 22 -17.06 -12.69 -25.74
N SER A 23 -17.88 -11.71 -26.11
CA SER A 23 -17.63 -10.85 -27.28
C SER A 23 -16.32 -10.07 -27.13
N HIS A 24 -16.03 -9.53 -25.94
CA HIS A 24 -14.77 -8.81 -25.70
C HIS A 24 -13.54 -9.74 -25.81
N LYS A 25 -13.63 -10.97 -25.29
CA LYS A 25 -12.56 -11.97 -25.44
C LYS A 25 -12.35 -12.36 -26.89
N LEU A 26 -13.42 -12.57 -27.66
CA LEU A 26 -13.34 -12.85 -29.09
C LEU A 26 -12.73 -11.69 -29.86
N SER A 27 -13.14 -10.45 -29.59
CA SER A 27 -12.54 -9.23 -30.17
C SER A 27 -11.05 -9.12 -29.87
N ARG A 28 -10.61 -9.52 -28.68
CA ARG A 28 -9.21 -9.53 -28.30
C ARG A 28 -8.43 -10.63 -29.01
N TRP A 29 -8.97 -11.86 -29.06
CA TRP A 29 -8.33 -12.98 -29.77
C TRP A 29 -8.25 -12.77 -31.27
N ILE A 30 -9.23 -12.10 -31.87
CA ILE A 30 -9.20 -11.71 -33.29
C ILE A 30 -8.12 -10.65 -33.53
N ARG A 31 -7.96 -9.68 -32.62
CA ARG A 31 -6.91 -8.64 -32.71
C ARG A 31 -5.50 -9.18 -32.50
N GLU A 32 -5.32 -10.12 -31.58
CA GLU A 32 -4.01 -10.69 -31.21
C GLU A 32 -3.53 -11.80 -32.17
N SER A 33 -4.43 -12.37 -33.00
CA SER A 33 -4.09 -13.46 -33.93
C SER A 33 -3.79 -12.94 -35.34
N ASN A 34 -2.64 -13.32 -35.90
CA ASN A 34 -2.29 -13.02 -37.30
C ASN A 34 -3.22 -13.70 -38.31
N MET A 35 -3.87 -14.81 -37.93
CA MET A 35 -4.94 -15.44 -38.70
C MET A 35 -6.09 -15.78 -37.74
N PRO A 36 -7.14 -14.94 -37.66
CA PRO A 36 -8.30 -15.24 -36.82
C PRO A 36 -9.06 -16.43 -37.39
N LYS A 37 -9.55 -17.32 -36.50
CA LYS A 37 -10.40 -18.44 -36.92
C LYS A 37 -11.76 -17.89 -37.37
N GLU A 38 -12.25 -18.37 -38.51
CA GLU A 38 -13.58 -17.99 -39.03
C GLU A 38 -14.70 -18.22 -38.01
N GLU A 39 -14.58 -19.29 -37.20
CA GLU A 39 -15.51 -19.62 -36.11
C GLU A 39 -15.64 -18.49 -35.08
N TRP A 40 -14.55 -17.76 -34.79
CA TRP A 40 -14.57 -16.65 -33.82
C TRP A 40 -15.26 -15.42 -34.37
N ILE A 41 -15.11 -15.17 -35.67
CA ILE A 41 -15.74 -14.06 -36.37
C ILE A 41 -17.25 -14.30 -36.43
N GLN A 42 -17.66 -15.51 -36.83
CA GLN A 42 -19.08 -15.91 -36.86
C GLN A 42 -19.72 -15.88 -35.46
N GLU A 43 -19.01 -16.34 -34.42
CA GLU A 43 -19.50 -16.26 -33.04
C GLU A 43 -19.68 -14.80 -32.59
N LEU A 44 -18.73 -13.93 -32.93
CA LEU A 44 -18.79 -12.51 -32.59
C LEU A 44 -19.92 -11.78 -33.32
N GLU A 45 -20.12 -12.04 -34.61
CA GLU A 45 -21.22 -11.49 -35.41
C GLU A 45 -22.59 -11.91 -34.82
N LEU A 46 -22.75 -13.19 -34.47
CA LEU A 46 -23.98 -13.69 -33.84
C LEU A 46 -24.28 -12.99 -32.51
N ILE A 47 -23.25 -12.77 -31.68
CA ILE A 47 -23.40 -12.06 -30.40
C ILE A 47 -23.77 -10.60 -30.64
N HIS A 48 -23.10 -9.91 -31.57
CA HIS A 48 -23.41 -8.53 -31.91
C HIS A 48 -24.81 -8.34 -32.47
N ASP A 49 -25.26 -9.21 -33.38
CA ASP A 49 -26.61 -9.16 -33.93
C ASP A 49 -27.67 -9.36 -32.84
N HIS A 50 -27.43 -10.28 -31.90
CA HIS A 50 -28.34 -10.52 -30.79
C HIS A 50 -28.40 -9.35 -29.80
N LEU A 51 -27.26 -8.75 -29.47
CA LEU A 51 -27.19 -7.57 -28.59
C LEU A 51 -27.76 -6.32 -29.25
N LYS A 52 -27.60 -6.17 -30.57
CA LYS A 52 -28.18 -5.08 -31.38
C LYS A 52 -29.70 -5.17 -31.45
N LYS A 53 -30.25 -6.38 -31.65
CA LYS A 53 -31.70 -6.62 -31.65
C LYS A 53 -32.38 -6.30 -30.30
N ARG A 54 -31.62 -6.32 -29.19
CA ARG A 54 -32.13 -6.01 -27.84
C ARG A 54 -31.89 -4.57 -27.39
N GLU A 55 -31.40 -3.67 -28.27
CA GLU A 55 -31.05 -2.27 -27.96
C GLU A 55 -30.04 -2.08 -26.81
N GLN A 56 -29.35 -3.15 -26.39
CA GLN A 56 -28.42 -3.14 -25.25
C GLN A 56 -26.96 -2.97 -25.65
N LEU A 57 -26.68 -2.83 -26.95
CA LEU A 57 -25.32 -2.64 -27.48
C LEU A 57 -24.64 -1.37 -26.91
N HIS A 58 -25.43 -0.34 -26.59
CA HIS A 58 -24.92 0.94 -26.05
C HIS A 58 -24.70 0.93 -24.53
N HIS A 59 -25.40 0.08 -23.77
CA HIS A 59 -25.20 -0.03 -22.32
C HIS A 59 -24.01 -0.93 -21.95
N SER A 60 -23.60 -1.85 -22.84
CA SER A 60 -22.46 -2.74 -22.60
C SER A 60 -21.10 -2.15 -22.96
N THR A 61 -21.07 -1.18 -23.89
CA THR A 61 -19.86 -0.39 -24.23
C THR A 61 -19.58 0.65 -23.15
N HIS A 62 -20.60 1.37 -22.67
CA HIS A 62 -20.41 2.52 -21.78
C HIS A 62 -19.96 2.21 -20.34
N VAL A 63 -20.14 0.99 -19.85
CA VAL A 63 -19.72 0.61 -18.47
C VAL A 63 -18.26 0.11 -18.42
N PHE A 64 -17.67 -0.23 -19.56
CA PHE A 64 -16.30 -0.77 -19.63
C PHE A 64 -15.33 0.05 -20.48
N GLU A 65 -15.81 0.90 -21.40
CA GLU A 65 -14.98 1.82 -22.19
C GLU A 65 -14.89 3.20 -21.52
N GLN A 66 -14.31 3.24 -20.33
CA GLN A 66 -13.74 4.49 -19.83
C GLN A 66 -12.36 4.66 -20.49
N LEU A 67 -12.36 5.23 -21.70
CA LEU A 67 -11.22 5.78 -22.47
C LEU A 67 -9.83 5.18 -22.15
N GLU A 68 -9.46 4.09 -22.82
CA GLU A 68 -8.05 3.70 -22.98
C GLU A 68 -7.41 4.64 -24.02
N LEU A 69 -6.69 5.67 -23.55
CA LEU A 69 -5.85 6.54 -24.38
C LEU A 69 -4.47 5.87 -24.53
N ASP A 70 -4.14 5.44 -25.76
CA ASP A 70 -2.82 4.91 -26.11
C ASP A 70 -1.72 5.94 -25.80
N GLY A 71 -0.76 5.57 -24.94
CA GLY A 71 0.45 6.34 -24.68
C GLY A 71 0.57 7.02 -23.31
N ILE A 72 -0.47 6.98 -22.47
CA ILE A 72 -0.34 7.38 -21.06
C ILE A 72 -0.03 6.11 -20.24
N PRO A 73 1.10 6.03 -19.51
CA PRO A 73 1.33 4.94 -18.58
C PRO A 73 0.19 4.99 -17.56
N HIS A 74 -0.68 3.98 -17.62
CA HIS A 74 -1.78 3.87 -16.67
C HIS A 74 -1.13 3.69 -15.29
N PRO A 75 -1.46 4.52 -14.28
CA PRO A 75 -1.19 4.11 -12.91
C PRO A 75 -1.94 2.79 -12.77
N GLY A 76 -1.21 1.69 -12.57
CA GLY A 76 -1.84 0.38 -12.39
C GLY A 76 -2.91 0.53 -11.32
N LYS A 77 -4.08 -0.10 -11.49
CA LYS A 77 -5.06 -0.21 -10.40
C LYS A 77 -4.32 -0.84 -9.22
N GLU A 78 -3.83 -0.03 -8.29
CA GLU A 78 -3.17 -0.52 -7.10
C GLU A 78 -4.23 -1.34 -6.36
N SER A 79 -4.00 -2.64 -6.29
CA SER A 79 -4.83 -3.50 -5.46
C SER A 79 -4.77 -2.93 -4.04
N TYR A 80 -5.92 -2.79 -3.37
CA TYR A 80 -5.98 -2.35 -1.96
C TYR A 80 -5.00 -3.15 -1.08
N VAL A 81 -4.71 -4.39 -1.46
CA VAL A 81 -3.69 -5.24 -0.83
C VAL A 81 -2.31 -4.58 -0.88
N GLY A 82 -1.88 -4.09 -2.04
CA GLY A 82 -0.57 -3.43 -2.21
C GLY A 82 -0.44 -2.17 -1.35
N ILE A 83 -1.49 -1.34 -1.35
CA ILE A 83 -1.54 -0.11 -0.52
C ILE A 83 -1.42 -0.46 0.96
N VAL A 84 -2.19 -1.46 1.43
CA VAL A 84 -2.12 -1.90 2.83
C VAL A 84 -0.77 -2.49 3.18
N GLU A 85 -0.18 -3.31 2.31
CA GLU A 85 1.16 -3.89 2.53
C GLU A 85 2.25 -2.81 2.61
N GLU A 86 2.15 -1.76 1.80
CA GLU A 86 3.05 -0.61 1.84
C GLU A 86 2.90 0.16 3.16
N ARG A 87 1.67 0.50 3.56
CA ARG A 87 1.37 1.17 4.83
C ARG A 87 1.87 0.38 6.05
N LEU A 88 1.74 -0.95 6.02
CA LEU A 88 2.25 -1.81 7.09
C LEU A 88 3.79 -1.79 7.16
N ARG A 89 4.47 -1.71 6.01
CA ARG A 89 5.94 -1.59 5.97
C ARG A 89 6.41 -0.21 6.39
N GLU A 90 5.71 0.83 5.98
CA GLU A 90 5.96 2.21 6.41
C GLU A 90 5.83 2.33 7.92
N HIS A 91 4.75 1.80 8.50
CA HIS A 91 4.57 1.74 9.94
C HIS A 91 5.70 1.01 10.68
N TYR A 92 6.23 -0.08 10.11
CA TYR A 92 7.40 -0.75 10.68
C TYR A 92 8.64 0.14 10.68
N ARG A 93 8.88 0.88 9.58
CA ARG A 93 10.01 1.83 9.49
C ARG A 93 9.85 2.97 10.49
N GLN A 94 8.67 3.59 10.55
CA GLN A 94 8.34 4.62 11.53
C GLN A 94 8.54 4.10 12.96
N ARG A 95 8.14 2.86 13.27
CA ARG A 95 8.38 2.26 14.59
C ARG A 95 9.87 2.07 14.91
N GLN A 96 10.69 1.74 13.92
CA GLN A 96 12.15 1.68 14.09
C GLN A 96 12.75 3.08 14.29
N GLU A 97 12.31 4.05 13.51
CA GLU A 97 12.72 5.45 13.60
C GLU A 97 12.37 6.04 14.96
N ARG A 98 11.16 5.78 15.45
CA ARG A 98 10.74 6.11 16.82
C ARG A 98 11.71 5.56 17.86
N ALA A 99 12.03 4.27 17.79
CA ALA A 99 12.93 3.63 18.75
C ALA A 99 14.34 4.24 18.69
N TRP A 100 14.78 4.62 17.48
CA TRP A 100 16.05 5.31 17.28
C TRP A 100 16.04 6.74 17.84
N LEU A 101 14.97 7.52 17.61
CA LEU A 101 14.78 8.86 18.16
C LEU A 101 14.72 8.81 19.69
N GLU A 102 13.94 7.90 20.27
CA GLU A 102 13.87 7.69 21.73
C GLU A 102 15.25 7.36 22.31
N GLN A 103 16.01 6.48 21.65
CA GLN A 103 17.37 6.13 22.09
C GLN A 103 18.30 7.33 22.00
N ARG A 104 18.20 8.13 20.94
CA ARG A 104 19.02 9.32 20.70
C ARG A 104 18.74 10.45 21.68
N ILE A 105 17.49 10.60 22.12
CA ILE A 105 17.11 11.53 23.19
C ILE A 105 17.66 11.01 24.53
N LYS A 106 17.48 9.71 24.82
CA LYS A 106 17.92 9.08 26.08
C LYS A 106 19.43 9.04 26.25
N SER A 107 20.19 8.81 25.19
CA SER A 107 21.66 8.78 25.26
C SER A 107 22.23 10.14 25.67
N GLY A 108 21.45 11.21 25.58
CA GLY A 108 21.99 12.56 25.55
C GLY A 108 22.92 12.72 24.35
N ILE A 109 23.20 13.97 23.99
CA ILE A 109 24.31 14.23 23.09
C ILE A 109 25.56 14.13 23.98
N ASP A 110 26.44 13.15 23.73
CA ASP A 110 27.75 13.09 24.36
C ASP A 110 28.41 14.46 24.19
N TYR A 111 28.54 15.18 25.30
CA TYR A 111 29.20 16.47 25.32
C TYR A 111 30.69 16.20 25.13
N GLU A 112 31.21 16.34 23.90
CA GLU A 112 32.63 16.58 23.73
C GLU A 112 32.94 17.95 24.35
N THR A 113 33.25 17.95 25.64
CA THR A 113 33.80 19.07 26.40
C THR A 113 35.25 19.31 26.00
N SER A 114 35.52 19.49 24.70
CA SER A 114 36.82 19.93 24.19
C SER A 114 36.89 21.44 23.95
N VAL A 115 35.84 22.19 24.32
CA VAL A 115 35.89 23.65 24.33
C VAL A 115 36.46 24.09 25.67
N THR A 116 37.78 24.25 25.72
CA THR A 116 38.42 25.01 26.80
C THR A 116 37.76 26.38 26.85
N ALA A 117 37.14 26.70 27.99
CA ALA A 117 36.57 28.01 28.24
C ALA A 117 37.68 29.05 28.10
N VAL A 118 37.76 29.75 26.96
CA VAL A 118 38.65 30.89 26.80
C VAL A 118 38.07 32.02 27.64
N TYR A 119 38.43 32.06 28.92
CA TYR A 119 38.24 33.20 29.83
C TYR A 119 39.17 34.35 29.42
N GLY A 120 39.05 34.81 28.19
CA GLY A 120 39.95 35.77 27.57
C GLY A 120 39.18 36.87 26.87
N ASN A 121 38.29 37.56 27.58
CA ASN A 121 37.71 38.84 27.14
C ASN A 121 37.28 39.67 28.36
N LEU A 122 38.25 40.13 29.14
CA LEU A 122 38.09 41.26 30.09
C LEU A 122 38.57 42.58 29.44
N ALA A 123 38.35 42.74 28.12
CA ALA A 123 38.63 43.98 27.41
C ALA A 123 37.38 44.88 27.44
N PRO A 124 37.47 46.13 27.93
CA PRO A 124 36.32 47.03 28.02
C PRO A 124 35.99 47.52 26.61
N GLY A 125 34.78 47.23 26.12
CA GLY A 125 34.27 47.83 24.88
C GLY A 125 33.79 46.86 23.79
N ARG A 126 33.66 45.55 24.05
CA ARG A 126 32.94 44.65 23.14
C ARG A 126 31.54 44.38 23.67
N SER A 127 30.56 44.70 22.84
CA SER A 127 29.12 44.68 23.09
C SER A 127 28.66 43.43 23.81
N ALA A 128 27.76 43.60 24.79
CA ALA A 128 27.07 42.55 25.55
C ALA A 128 26.20 41.59 24.70
N GLU A 129 26.31 41.63 23.38
CA GLU A 129 25.52 40.86 22.40
C GLU A 129 26.29 39.66 21.83
N GLN A 130 27.60 39.53 22.08
CA GLN A 130 28.38 38.37 21.66
C GLN A 130 28.26 37.24 22.70
N LYS A 131 27.17 36.45 22.59
CA LYS A 131 26.99 35.20 23.33
C LYS A 131 28.26 34.34 23.27
N SER A 132 28.67 33.77 24.39
CA SER A 132 29.84 32.90 24.49
C SER A 132 29.71 31.73 23.50
N ILE A 133 30.82 31.28 22.91
CA ILE A 133 30.84 30.10 22.02
C ILE A 133 30.22 28.89 22.73
N VAL A 134 30.44 28.78 24.04
CA VAL A 134 29.85 27.74 24.90
C VAL A 134 28.34 27.93 25.03
N GLU A 135 27.85 29.14 25.28
CA GLU A 135 26.41 29.44 25.36
C GLU A 135 25.69 29.19 24.04
N ASN A 136 26.28 29.59 22.92
CA ASN A 136 25.73 29.32 21.58
C ASN A 136 25.69 27.82 21.28
N HIS A 137 26.67 27.05 21.75
CA HIS A 137 26.69 25.60 21.57
C HIS A 137 25.63 24.92 22.44
N VAL A 138 25.49 25.31 23.71
CA VAL A 138 24.43 24.83 24.61
C VAL A 138 23.04 25.15 24.06
N ILE A 139 22.80 26.38 23.60
CA ILE A 139 21.52 26.79 23.01
C ILE A 139 21.20 25.97 21.75
N ARG A 140 22.18 25.72 20.87
CA ARG A 140 21.99 24.87 19.69
C ARG A 140 21.63 23.42 20.06
N SER A 141 22.26 22.87 21.09
CA SER A 141 21.98 21.51 21.57
C SER A 141 20.61 21.40 22.22
N LEU A 142 20.19 22.39 23.01
CA LEU A 142 18.84 22.47 23.57
C LEU A 142 17.77 22.55 22.47
N ASN A 143 17.94 23.48 21.52
CA ASN A 143 17.03 23.60 20.38
C ASN A 143 16.96 22.32 19.55
N ARG A 144 18.08 21.59 19.41
CA ARG A 144 18.12 20.32 18.72
C ARG A 144 17.33 19.23 19.45
N ASN A 145 17.44 19.15 20.77
CA ASN A 145 16.68 18.19 21.57
C ASN A 145 15.18 18.51 21.53
N GLU A 146 14.80 19.77 21.68
CA GLU A 146 13.40 20.21 21.53
C GLU A 146 12.85 19.84 20.14
N GLN A 147 13.68 19.92 19.11
CA GLN A 147 13.28 19.55 17.76
C GLN A 147 13.12 18.03 17.61
N LEU A 148 14.03 17.23 18.17
CA LEU A 148 13.90 15.77 18.20
C LEU A 148 12.66 15.31 19.00
N GLU A 149 12.30 16.01 20.06
CA GLU A 149 11.07 15.75 20.83
C GLU A 149 9.81 16.08 20.02
N LYS A 150 9.83 17.17 19.24
CA LYS A 150 8.73 17.50 18.30
C LYS A 150 8.60 16.44 17.21
N ASP A 151 9.71 16.06 16.57
CA ASP A 151 9.73 15.04 15.53
C ASP A 151 9.20 13.70 16.06
N LEU A 152 9.55 13.34 17.30
CA LEU A 152 9.02 12.15 17.96
C LEU A 152 7.51 12.24 18.18
N MET A 153 7.01 13.39 18.63
CA MET A 153 5.58 13.61 18.87
C MET A 153 4.77 13.50 17.56
N GLU A 154 5.23 14.14 16.48
CA GLU A 154 4.60 14.05 15.16
C GLU A 154 4.56 12.60 14.66
N LEU A 155 5.67 11.87 14.83
CA LEU A 155 5.76 10.48 14.42
C LEU A 155 4.87 9.54 15.27
N GLU A 156 4.65 9.85 16.55
CA GLU A 156 3.68 9.12 17.39
C GLU A 156 2.23 9.34 16.93
N GLU A 157 1.90 10.56 16.51
CA GLU A 157 0.57 10.87 15.95
C GLU A 157 0.33 10.12 14.63
N GLU A 158 1.34 10.00 13.77
CA GLU A 158 1.26 9.26 12.51
C GLU A 158 1.12 7.74 12.71
N LEU A 159 1.77 7.17 13.73
CA LEU A 159 1.72 5.73 14.03
C LEU A 159 0.37 5.29 14.60
N MET A 160 -0.32 6.18 15.34
CA MET A 160 -1.51 5.88 16.13
C MET A 160 -2.67 5.24 15.35
N PRO A 161 -3.07 5.72 14.15
CA PRO A 161 -4.20 5.15 13.41
C PRO A 161 -4.01 3.67 13.10
N LEU A 162 -2.84 3.29 12.58
CA LEU A 162 -2.59 1.90 12.20
C LEU A 162 -2.36 1.01 13.42
N GLN A 163 -1.66 1.53 14.44
CA GLN A 163 -1.45 0.82 15.70
C GLN A 163 -2.78 0.48 16.38
N ARG A 164 -3.75 1.42 16.42
CA ARG A 164 -5.10 1.18 16.95
C ARG A 164 -5.85 0.10 16.19
N ILE A 165 -5.73 0.05 14.87
CA ILE A 165 -6.35 -0.98 14.04
C ILE A 165 -5.76 -2.35 14.39
N ILE A 166 -4.43 -2.44 14.46
CA ILE A 166 -3.72 -3.69 14.77
C ILE A 166 -4.09 -4.19 16.17
N ASP A 167 -4.16 -3.30 17.16
CA ASP A 167 -4.39 -3.69 18.56
C ASP A 167 -5.85 -3.98 18.90
N HIS A 168 -6.81 -3.30 18.25
CA HIS A 168 -8.22 -3.36 18.66
C HIS A 168 -9.18 -3.93 17.60
N LYS A 169 -8.79 -3.99 16.32
CA LYS A 169 -9.69 -4.41 15.23
C LYS A 169 -9.35 -5.78 14.66
N LEU A 170 -8.10 -6.23 14.83
CA LEU A 170 -7.66 -7.56 14.40
C LEU A 170 -7.84 -8.58 15.52
N THR A 171 -8.14 -9.82 15.13
CA THR A 171 -8.09 -10.95 16.07
C THR A 171 -6.64 -11.28 16.43
N PHE A 172 -6.43 -12.04 17.52
CA PHE A 172 -5.09 -12.45 17.95
C PHE A 172 -4.29 -13.13 16.81
N ASP A 173 -4.90 -14.10 16.12
CA ASP A 173 -4.27 -14.81 15.00
C ASP A 173 -3.91 -13.87 13.84
N GLN A 174 -4.78 -12.89 13.54
CA GLN A 174 -4.56 -11.91 12.48
C GLN A 174 -3.42 -10.96 12.84
N LYS A 175 -3.42 -10.43 14.06
CA LYS A 175 -2.37 -9.57 14.59
C LYS A 175 -1.03 -10.28 14.57
N GLN A 176 -0.97 -11.50 15.10
CA GLN A 176 0.27 -12.28 15.16
C GLN A 176 0.83 -12.57 13.75
N LEU A 177 -0.03 -12.83 12.78
CA LEU A 177 0.35 -13.00 11.38
C LEU A 177 0.89 -11.71 10.78
N VAL A 178 0.19 -10.58 10.97
CA VAL A 178 0.61 -9.27 10.44
C VAL A 178 1.97 -8.86 11.01
N GLU A 179 2.14 -8.97 12.33
CA GLU A 179 3.41 -8.67 13.00
C GLU A 179 4.53 -9.58 12.50
N SER A 180 4.29 -10.89 12.39
CA SER A 180 5.32 -11.83 11.94
C SER A 180 5.69 -11.65 10.46
N LYS A 181 4.74 -11.22 9.60
CA LYS A 181 4.96 -11.06 8.16
C LYS A 181 5.56 -9.72 7.79
N TYR A 182 5.04 -8.63 8.37
CA TYR A 182 5.35 -7.27 7.93
C TYR A 182 6.29 -6.54 8.90
N PHE A 183 6.38 -6.94 10.17
CA PHE A 183 7.26 -6.29 11.17
C PHE A 183 8.57 -7.05 11.37
N ALA A 184 9.12 -7.59 10.29
CA ALA A 184 10.39 -8.31 10.26
C ALA A 184 11.39 -7.60 9.35
N ARG A 185 12.68 -7.65 9.71
CA ARG A 185 13.77 -7.05 8.90
C ARG A 185 13.84 -7.64 7.49
N SER A 186 13.63 -8.95 7.37
CA SER A 186 13.46 -9.66 6.10
C SER A 186 12.06 -10.25 6.08
N VAL A 187 11.29 -9.94 5.03
CA VAL A 187 9.92 -10.46 4.88
C VAL A 187 9.99 -11.99 4.73
N PRO A 188 9.50 -12.77 5.72
CA PRO A 188 9.55 -14.23 5.66
C PRO A 188 8.65 -14.76 4.55
N LYS A 189 8.95 -15.95 4.04
CA LYS A 189 8.08 -16.59 3.04
C LYS A 189 6.78 -17.06 3.68
N ASP A 190 5.70 -17.11 2.88
CA ASP A 190 4.41 -17.58 3.39
C ASP A 190 4.49 -19.03 3.89
N ASP A 191 5.26 -19.89 3.23
CA ASP A 191 5.47 -21.29 3.66
C ASP A 191 6.19 -21.41 5.02
N GLU A 192 7.14 -20.52 5.31
CA GLU A 192 7.84 -20.49 6.61
C GLU A 192 6.89 -20.11 7.74
N LEU A 193 6.00 -19.14 7.50
CA LEU A 193 4.99 -18.74 8.48
C LEU A 193 3.94 -19.82 8.67
N ILE A 194 3.51 -20.49 7.60
CA ILE A 194 2.59 -21.64 7.67
C ILE A 194 3.14 -22.72 8.61
N LEU A 195 4.42 -23.06 8.47
CA LEU A 195 5.11 -24.00 9.35
C LEU A 195 5.19 -23.48 10.79
N LYS A 196 5.58 -22.21 10.98
CA LYS A 196 5.70 -21.59 12.30
C LYS A 196 4.37 -21.57 13.07
N PHE A 197 3.28 -21.23 12.40
CA PHE A 197 1.96 -21.15 13.02
C PHE A 197 1.27 -22.52 13.18
N HIS A 198 1.81 -23.59 12.57
CA HIS A 198 1.19 -24.92 12.56
C HIS A 198 -0.26 -24.89 12.00
N VAL A 199 -0.51 -24.02 11.02
CA VAL A 199 -1.84 -23.82 10.42
C VAL A 199 -1.85 -24.38 9.00
N GLY A 200 -2.94 -25.05 8.60
CA GLY A 200 -3.10 -25.50 7.21
C GLY A 200 -3.11 -24.33 6.21
N ARG A 201 -2.54 -24.56 5.01
CA ARG A 201 -2.37 -23.54 3.96
C ARG A 201 -3.63 -22.72 3.67
N GLN A 202 -4.78 -23.38 3.56
CA GLN A 202 -6.06 -22.71 3.29
C GLN A 202 -6.47 -21.76 4.43
N LYS A 203 -6.34 -22.21 5.69
CA LYS A 203 -6.66 -21.38 6.86
C LYS A 203 -5.71 -20.18 6.96
N TYR A 204 -4.42 -20.36 6.66
CA TYR A 204 -3.45 -19.26 6.61
C TYR A 204 -3.85 -18.15 5.63
N TYR A 205 -4.16 -18.48 4.38
CA TYR A 205 -4.56 -17.48 3.39
C TYR A 205 -5.90 -16.81 3.71
N THR A 206 -6.82 -17.52 4.35
CA THR A 206 -8.06 -16.94 4.85
C THR A 206 -7.79 -15.89 5.93
N ILE A 207 -6.94 -16.20 6.92
CA ILE A 207 -6.57 -15.26 7.98
C ILE A 207 -5.85 -14.05 7.39
N LYS A 208 -4.88 -14.25 6.49
CA LYS A 208 -4.16 -13.18 5.80
C LYS A 208 -5.10 -12.25 5.03
N LYS A 209 -6.01 -12.83 4.23
CA LYS A 209 -6.99 -12.07 3.45
C LYS A 209 -7.92 -11.25 4.36
N GLN A 210 -8.43 -11.87 5.43
CA GLN A 210 -9.32 -11.20 6.38
C GLN A 210 -8.60 -10.05 7.11
N ALA A 211 -7.35 -10.26 7.55
CA ALA A 211 -6.56 -9.22 8.20
C ALA A 211 -6.36 -8.00 7.28
N ILE A 212 -5.89 -8.23 6.06
CA ILE A 212 -5.64 -7.15 5.08
C ILE A 212 -6.93 -6.43 4.71
N SER A 213 -8.02 -7.17 4.48
CA SER A 213 -9.33 -6.57 4.17
C SER A 213 -9.87 -5.74 5.33
N ARG A 214 -9.65 -6.18 6.58
CA ARG A 214 -10.09 -5.45 7.77
C ARG A 214 -9.30 -4.16 7.96
N ILE A 215 -7.98 -4.21 7.75
CA ILE A 215 -7.12 -3.03 7.78
C ILE A 215 -7.52 -2.04 6.70
N ALA A 216 -7.73 -2.51 5.45
CA ALA A 216 -8.16 -1.67 4.35
C ALA A 216 -9.48 -0.92 4.64
N TYR A 217 -10.45 -1.63 5.21
CA TYR A 217 -11.74 -1.05 5.60
C TYR A 217 -11.60 0.03 6.68
N GLU A 218 -10.82 -0.24 7.74
CA GLU A 218 -10.64 0.72 8.83
C GLU A 218 -9.78 1.93 8.41
N LEU A 219 -8.94 1.78 7.38
CA LEU A 219 -8.21 2.89 6.75
C LEU A 219 -9.01 3.65 5.69
N GLY A 220 -10.24 3.21 5.35
CA GLY A 220 -11.07 3.84 4.31
C GLY A 220 -10.56 3.65 2.88
N ILE A 221 -9.78 2.59 2.62
CA ILE A 221 -9.29 2.23 1.28
C ILE A 221 -10.34 1.37 0.53
N LEU A 222 -11.17 0.65 1.29
CA LEU A 222 -12.23 -0.26 0.85
C LEU A 222 -13.56 0.13 1.50
#